data_AF-A0A938CHM2-F1
#
_entry.id   AF-A0A938CHM2-F1
#
_cell.length_a   1.000
_cell.length_b   1.000
_cell.length_c   1.000
_cell.angle_alpha   90.00
_cell.angle_beta   90.00
_cell.angle_gamma   90.00
#
_symmetry.space_group_name_H-M   'P 1'
#
loop_
_entity.id
_entity.type
_entity.pdbx_description
1 polymer ?
#
loop_
_entity_poly.entity_id
_entity_poly.type
_entity_poly.pdbx_seq_one_letter_code
_entity_poly.pdbx_strand_id
1 'polypeptide(L)'
;MLAALLIAFAAVCAAAQGSLLTNGDFTDPGDGLAAGWHLEAAIGGGTAARREGGGVDDGPHVEVTMPEKGQSDVRPGGYVTLKPGAAYLLTASVKASNAAGGSHSAELQWFSDQGYLSRDAAGATVADKWAR
;
A
#
# COMPACT_ATOMS: atom_id res chain seq x y z
N MET A 1 30.11 -21.18 -33.29
CA MET A 1 30.09 -19.71 -33.13
C MET A 1 29.00 -19.38 -32.14
N LEU A 2 29.44 -19.14 -30.90
CA LEU A 2 28.65 -19.05 -29.69
C LEU A 2 28.65 -17.59 -29.25
N ALA A 3 27.52 -17.12 -28.73
CA ALA A 3 27.41 -16.01 -27.78
C ALA A 3 27.97 -14.63 -28.22
N ALA A 4 27.19 -13.90 -29.01
CA ALA A 4 27.31 -12.45 -29.10
C ALA A 4 25.93 -11.79 -29.25
N LEU A 5 25.00 -12.15 -28.37
CA LEU A 5 23.89 -11.27 -28.05
C LEU A 5 23.95 -11.07 -26.53
N LEU A 6 24.95 -10.28 -26.12
CA LEU A 6 24.87 -9.57 -24.85
C LEU A 6 23.62 -8.71 -24.94
N ILE A 7 22.51 -9.27 -24.49
CA ILE A 7 21.41 -8.50 -23.96
C ILE A 7 22.00 -7.81 -22.74
N ALA A 8 22.59 -6.65 -22.99
CA ALA A 8 22.74 -5.61 -22.00
C ALA A 8 21.31 -5.23 -21.60
N PHE A 9 20.72 -6.07 -20.74
CA PHE A 9 19.63 -5.68 -19.88
C PHE A 9 20.28 -4.61 -19.03
N ALA A 10 20.10 -3.36 -19.47
CA ALA A 10 20.46 -2.20 -18.71
C ALA A 10 19.93 -2.47 -17.30
N ALA A 11 20.85 -2.73 -16.38
CA ALA A 11 20.67 -2.36 -15.00
C ALA A 11 20.49 -0.85 -15.05
N VAL A 12 19.26 -0.44 -15.38
CA VAL A 12 18.78 0.89 -15.08
C VAL A 12 18.84 0.89 -13.58
N CYS A 13 19.94 1.43 -13.07
CA CYS A 13 20.06 1.89 -11.71
C CYS A 13 18.86 2.82 -11.50
N ALA A 14 17.75 2.24 -11.05
CA ALA A 14 16.71 2.97 -10.38
C ALA A 14 17.40 3.49 -9.11
N ALA A 15 18.05 4.65 -9.24
CA ALA A 15 18.24 5.52 -8.11
C ALA A 15 16.89 5.57 -7.44
N ALA A 16 16.80 5.04 -6.22
CA ALA A 16 15.56 4.99 -5.46
C ALA A 16 15.08 6.43 -5.33
N GLN A 17 14.22 6.86 -6.24
CA GLN A 17 13.44 8.06 -6.06
C GLN A 17 12.71 7.82 -4.74
N GLY A 18 12.78 8.79 -3.83
CA GLY A 18 12.08 8.71 -2.56
C GLY A 18 10.62 8.32 -2.80
N SER A 19 9.99 7.73 -1.77
CA SER A 19 8.58 7.32 -1.84
C SER A 19 7.72 8.40 -2.49
N LEU A 20 6.95 8.03 -3.51
CA LEU A 20 5.97 8.92 -4.13
C LEU A 20 4.77 9.16 -3.22
N LEU A 21 4.46 8.19 -2.37
CA LEU A 21 3.48 8.35 -1.30
C LEU A 21 4.03 9.35 -0.30
N THR A 22 3.32 10.47 -0.16
CA THR A 22 3.59 11.47 0.86
C THR A 22 3.29 10.87 2.23
N ASN A 23 4.19 11.08 3.20
CA ASN A 23 3.99 10.66 4.58
C ASN A 23 3.65 9.15 4.72
N GLY A 24 4.33 8.30 3.93
CA GLY A 24 4.15 6.85 3.97
C GLY A 24 4.70 6.18 5.24
N ASP A 25 5.44 6.92 6.05
CA ASP A 25 5.90 6.51 7.38
C ASP A 25 4.97 6.98 8.51
N PHE A 26 3.91 7.73 8.19
CA PHE A 26 2.90 8.23 9.11
C PHE A 26 3.42 9.12 10.25
N THR A 27 4.58 9.75 10.04
CA THR A 27 5.22 10.63 11.04
C THR A 27 4.48 11.95 11.22
N ASP A 28 3.83 12.46 10.16
CA ASP A 28 2.95 13.62 10.25
C ASP A 28 1.50 13.19 10.58
N PRO A 29 0.97 13.49 11.77
CA PRO A 29 -0.29 12.94 12.26
C PRO A 29 -1.54 13.41 11.52
N GLY A 30 -1.47 14.51 10.74
CA GLY A 30 -2.65 15.07 10.04
C GLY A 30 -3.90 15.18 10.93
N ASP A 31 -5.08 15.10 10.29
CA ASP A 31 -6.38 15.12 10.99
C ASP A 31 -6.98 13.70 11.09
N GLY A 32 -6.46 12.91 12.02
CA GLY A 32 -7.02 11.60 12.44
C GLY A 32 -6.44 10.36 11.76
N LEU A 33 -6.15 10.43 10.46
CA LEU A 33 -5.31 9.45 9.76
C LEU A 33 -3.85 9.94 9.77
N ALA A 34 -3.25 10.21 8.64
CA ALA A 34 -1.93 10.84 8.55
C ALA A 34 -2.04 11.93 7.49
N ALA A 35 -1.22 12.98 7.58
CA ALA A 35 -1.27 14.05 6.59
C ALA A 35 -1.11 13.48 5.16
N GLY A 36 -2.01 13.85 4.25
CA GLY A 36 -2.03 13.37 2.88
C GLY A 36 -2.71 12.00 2.65
N TRP A 37 -3.18 11.36 3.71
CA TRP A 37 -3.95 10.11 3.64
C TRP A 37 -5.43 10.35 3.89
N HIS A 38 -6.27 9.59 3.19
CA HIS A 38 -7.73 9.61 3.35
C HIS A 38 -8.31 8.19 3.27
N LEU A 39 -9.59 8.07 3.61
CA LEU A 39 -10.35 6.82 3.43
C LEU A 39 -10.99 6.82 2.04
N GLU A 40 -10.54 5.92 1.17
CA GLU A 40 -11.20 5.61 -0.10
C GLU A 40 -12.51 4.84 0.13
N ALA A 41 -12.56 4.07 1.20
CA ALA A 41 -13.75 3.33 1.62
C ALA A 41 -13.82 3.23 3.15
N ALA A 42 -15.04 3.29 3.67
CA ALA A 42 -15.39 3.05 5.07
C ALA A 42 -16.79 2.43 5.16
N ILE A 43 -16.87 1.12 4.91
CA ILE A 43 -18.12 0.35 4.84
C ILE A 43 -18.26 -0.53 6.09
N GLY A 44 -19.50 -0.77 6.54
CA GLY A 44 -19.82 -1.81 7.53
C GLY A 44 -19.22 -1.57 8.91
N GLY A 45 -19.19 -0.31 9.37
CA GLY A 45 -18.71 0.06 10.71
C GLY A 45 -17.18 -0.04 10.90
N GLY A 46 -16.42 -0.36 9.85
CA GLY A 46 -14.97 -0.36 9.91
C GLY A 46 -14.41 1.06 10.10
N THR A 47 -13.31 1.17 10.84
CA THR A 47 -12.65 2.45 11.13
C THR A 47 -11.16 2.38 10.80
N ALA A 48 -10.55 3.53 10.52
CA ALA A 48 -9.10 3.66 10.52
C ALA A 48 -8.66 4.92 11.27
N ALA A 49 -7.55 4.81 11.99
CA ALA A 49 -6.94 5.93 12.70
C ALA A 49 -5.43 5.73 12.76
N ARG A 50 -4.68 6.82 12.77
CA ARG A 50 -3.24 6.73 13.02
C ARG A 50 -2.96 6.62 14.50
N ARG A 51 -1.99 5.78 14.84
CA ARG A 51 -1.54 5.49 16.20
C ARG A 51 -0.04 5.73 16.31
N GLU A 52 0.39 6.14 17.49
CA GLU A 52 1.80 6.11 17.88
C GLU A 52 2.17 4.71 18.38
N GLY A 53 3.42 4.30 18.14
CA GLY A 53 3.92 3.02 18.63
C GLY A 53 3.33 1.81 17.91
N GLY A 54 3.93 0.63 18.10
CA GLY A 54 3.40 -0.66 17.64
C GLY A 54 3.48 -0.92 16.13
N GLY A 55 3.91 0.07 15.34
CA GLY A 55 4.25 -0.07 13.93
C GLY A 55 5.62 -0.70 13.69
N VAL A 56 6.17 -0.54 12.49
CA VAL A 56 7.54 -0.96 12.17
C VAL A 56 8.52 -0.19 13.04
N ASP A 57 9.47 -0.88 13.66
CA ASP A 57 10.45 -0.32 14.60
C ASP A 57 9.81 0.51 15.73
N ASP A 58 8.61 0.11 16.18
CA ASP A 58 7.80 0.83 17.17
C ASP A 58 7.42 2.26 16.75
N GLY A 59 7.42 2.54 15.46
CA GLY A 59 6.97 3.80 14.88
C GLY A 59 5.45 3.92 14.74
N PRO A 60 4.96 5.07 14.24
CA PRO A 60 3.55 5.28 13.99
C PRO A 60 3.02 4.42 12.85
N HIS A 61 1.71 4.18 12.85
CA HIS A 61 1.04 3.38 11.83
C HIS A 61 -0.43 3.76 11.68
N VAL A 62 -1.06 3.34 10.59
CA VAL A 62 -2.52 3.36 10.44
C VAL A 62 -3.10 2.05 10.95
N GLU A 63 -3.89 2.13 12.02
CA GLU A 63 -4.66 1.02 12.56
C GLU A 63 -6.00 0.95 11.85
N VAL A 64 -6.33 -0.22 11.30
CA VAL A 64 -7.64 -0.51 10.72
C VAL A 64 -8.38 -1.49 11.61
N THR A 65 -9.59 -1.12 12.03
CA THR A 65 -10.46 -1.96 12.85
C THR A 65 -11.67 -2.40 12.04
N MET A 66 -11.88 -3.72 11.97
CA MET A 66 -13.04 -4.34 11.32
C MET A 66 -13.89 -5.03 12.40
N PRO A 67 -15.07 -4.48 12.77
CA PRO A 67 -15.90 -5.09 13.81
C PRO A 67 -16.56 -6.40 13.35
N GLU A 68 -16.78 -6.56 12.04
CA GLU A 68 -17.55 -7.67 11.47
C GLU A 68 -16.83 -8.30 10.28
N LYS A 69 -16.59 -9.62 10.37
CA LYS A 69 -15.90 -10.37 9.30
C LYS A 69 -16.73 -10.36 8.01
N GLY A 70 -16.15 -9.84 6.94
CA GLY A 70 -16.74 -9.87 5.60
C GLY A 70 -17.85 -8.85 5.36
N GLN A 71 -18.12 -7.96 6.32
CA GLN A 71 -19.12 -6.90 6.20
C GLN A 71 -18.50 -5.51 6.08
N SER A 72 -17.22 -5.38 6.44
CA SER A 72 -16.49 -4.11 6.43
C SER A 72 -15.47 -4.04 5.30
N ASP A 73 -15.32 -2.85 4.71
CA ASP A 73 -14.28 -2.52 3.73
C ASP A 73 -13.72 -1.14 4.09
N VAL A 74 -12.44 -1.09 4.44
CA VAL A 74 -11.74 0.11 4.89
C VAL A 74 -10.44 0.19 4.11
N ARG A 75 -10.28 1.29 3.36
CA ARG A 75 -9.15 1.47 2.45
C ARG A 75 -8.49 2.82 2.71
N PRO A 76 -7.51 2.88 3.62
CA PRO A 76 -6.63 4.04 3.72
C PRO A 76 -5.78 4.12 2.46
N GLY A 77 -5.75 5.28 1.82
CA GLY A 77 -5.03 5.47 0.57
C GLY A 77 -4.58 6.92 0.37
N GLY A 78 -3.87 7.13 -0.74
CA GLY A 78 -3.41 8.42 -1.20
C GLY A 78 -3.21 8.38 -2.71
N TYR A 79 -3.34 9.54 -3.35
CA TYR A 79 -3.12 9.69 -4.78
C TYR A 79 -1.72 10.22 -5.06
N VAL A 80 -1.08 9.68 -6.10
CA VAL A 80 0.24 10.13 -6.55
C VAL A 80 0.24 10.34 -8.06
N THR A 81 0.99 11.32 -8.53
CA THR A 81 1.18 11.53 -9.97
C THR A 81 2.18 10.53 -10.51
N LEU A 82 1.74 9.76 -11.50
CA LEU A 82 2.57 8.78 -12.20
C LEU A 82 3.06 9.37 -13.54
N LYS A 83 4.22 8.91 -13.98
CA LYS A 83 4.90 9.28 -15.22
C LYS A 83 4.69 8.15 -16.23
N PRO A 84 4.25 8.45 -17.46
CA PRO A 84 4.11 7.44 -18.50
C PRO A 84 5.43 6.69 -18.75
N GLY A 85 5.34 5.36 -18.92
CA GLY A 85 6.49 4.51 -19.23
C GLY A 85 7.43 4.20 -18.06
N ALA A 86 7.13 4.68 -16.85
CA ALA A 86 7.89 4.33 -15.65
C ALA A 86 7.40 3.02 -15.01
N ALA A 87 8.32 2.33 -14.33
CA ALA A 87 8.01 1.19 -13.48
C ALA A 87 7.85 1.66 -12.03
N TYR A 88 6.90 1.07 -11.32
CA TYR A 88 6.56 1.42 -9.93
C TYR A 88 6.61 0.18 -9.04
N LEU A 89 6.99 0.40 -7.79
CA LEU A 89 6.97 -0.62 -6.75
C LEU A 89 6.15 -0.08 -5.57
N LEU A 90 5.14 -0.85 -5.15
CA LEU A 90 4.42 -0.60 -3.90
C LEU A 90 4.93 -1.58 -2.85
N THR A 91 5.37 -1.05 -1.71
CA THR A 91 5.72 -1.84 -0.53
C THR A 91 4.92 -1.38 0.66
N ALA A 92 4.41 -2.32 1.44
CA ALA A 92 3.69 -2.05 2.67
C ALA A 92 4.01 -3.15 3.71
N SER A 93 4.09 -2.74 4.97
CA SER A 93 4.16 -3.65 6.11
C SER A 93 2.80 -3.66 6.80
N VAL A 94 2.24 -4.85 7.00
CA VAL A 94 0.95 -5.04 7.65
C VAL A 94 1.12 -6.03 8.79
N LYS A 95 0.53 -5.70 9.95
CA LYS A 95 0.49 -6.54 11.14
C LYS A 95 -0.96 -6.77 11.53
N ALA A 96 -1.33 -8.01 11.81
CA ALA A 96 -2.69 -8.35 12.28
C ALA A 96 -2.62 -8.92 13.70
N SER A 97 -3.28 -8.28 14.66
CA SER A 97 -3.21 -8.64 16.09
C SER A 97 -4.16 -9.77 16.50
N ASN A 98 -5.21 -10.05 15.73
CA ASN A 98 -6.30 -10.97 16.10
C ASN A 98 -6.87 -11.78 14.92
N ALA A 99 -6.14 -11.88 13.81
CA ALA A 99 -6.61 -12.63 12.65
C ALA A 99 -6.42 -14.14 12.85
N ALA A 100 -7.48 -14.87 13.24
CA ALA A 100 -7.54 -16.33 13.11
C ALA A 100 -7.48 -16.78 11.62
N GLY A 101 -7.71 -15.82 10.73
CA GLY A 101 -7.49 -15.81 9.28
C GLY A 101 -7.83 -14.40 8.81
N GLY A 102 -7.01 -13.80 7.96
CA GLY A 102 -7.19 -12.41 7.54
C GLY A 102 -6.66 -12.22 6.14
N SER A 103 -7.50 -11.66 5.26
CA SER A 103 -7.10 -11.17 3.95
C SER A 103 -6.75 -9.69 4.05
N HIS A 104 -5.48 -9.31 4.03
CA HIS A 104 -5.11 -7.93 3.73
C HIS A 104 -4.63 -7.84 2.28
N SER A 105 -4.81 -6.68 1.66
CA SER A 105 -4.28 -6.40 0.34
C SER A 105 -3.63 -5.02 0.28
N ALA A 106 -2.64 -4.89 -0.59
CA ALA A 106 -2.14 -3.62 -1.07
C ALA A 106 -2.49 -3.52 -2.55
N GLU A 107 -3.05 -2.38 -2.95
CA GLU A 107 -3.53 -2.16 -4.31
C GLU A 107 -2.87 -0.92 -4.92
N LEU A 108 -2.44 -1.02 -6.18
CA LEU A 108 -2.19 0.11 -7.07
C LEU A 108 -3.37 0.20 -8.04
N GLN A 109 -4.04 1.34 -8.05
CA GLN A 109 -5.12 1.61 -8.99
C GLN A 109 -4.67 2.69 -9.98
N TRP A 110 -4.91 2.42 -11.26
CA TRP A 110 -4.48 3.27 -12.36
C TRP A 110 -5.68 4.04 -12.90
N PHE A 111 -5.53 5.35 -13.03
CA PHE A 111 -6.57 6.25 -13.54
C PHE A 111 -6.05 7.09 -14.69
N SER A 112 -6.92 7.43 -15.64
CA SER A 112 -6.74 8.51 -16.61
C SER A 112 -7.76 9.62 -16.36
N ASP A 113 -7.73 10.64 -17.23
CA ASP A 113 -8.79 11.63 -17.37
C ASP A 113 -10.16 11.02 -17.72
N GLN A 114 -10.19 9.78 -18.22
CA GLN A 114 -11.41 9.01 -18.49
C GLN A 114 -11.84 8.11 -17.33
N GLY A 115 -11.11 8.13 -16.20
CA GLY A 115 -11.42 7.37 -14.99
C GLY A 115 -10.54 6.13 -14.81
N TYR A 116 -11.07 5.12 -14.13
CA TYR A 116 -10.34 3.90 -13.78
C TYR A 116 -9.91 3.11 -15.02
N LEU A 117 -8.66 2.68 -15.05
CA LEU A 117 -8.06 1.89 -16.11
C LEU A 117 -7.84 0.43 -15.69
N SER A 118 -7.10 0.23 -14.60
CA SER A 118 -6.67 -1.09 -14.15
C SER A 118 -6.28 -1.06 -12.67
N ARG A 119 -6.05 -2.25 -12.12
CA ARG A 119 -5.57 -2.46 -10.76
C ARG A 119 -4.56 -3.59 -10.71
N ASP A 120 -3.48 -3.37 -9.98
CA ASP A 120 -2.57 -4.41 -9.53
C ASP A 120 -2.73 -4.56 -8.01
N ALA A 121 -2.90 -5.78 -7.54
CA ALA A 121 -3.12 -6.04 -6.12
C ALA A 121 -2.28 -7.23 -5.65
N ALA A 122 -1.66 -7.08 -4.48
CA ALA A 122 -1.10 -8.19 -3.72
C ALA A 122 -2.01 -8.46 -2.53
N GLY A 123 -2.26 -9.74 -2.24
CA GLY A 123 -3.10 -10.17 -1.12
C GLY A 123 -2.36 -11.12 -0.19
N ALA A 124 -2.84 -11.23 1.03
CA ALA A 124 -2.27 -12.06 2.08
C ALA A 124 -3.40 -12.70 2.86
N THR A 125 -3.61 -14.02 2.77
CA THR A 125 -4.67 -14.74 3.50
C THR A 125 -4.22 -15.28 4.86
N VAL A 126 -2.93 -15.15 5.16
CA VAL A 126 -2.28 -15.57 6.39
C VAL A 126 -1.73 -14.33 7.08
N ALA A 127 -1.86 -14.27 8.41
CA ALA A 127 -1.27 -13.21 9.20
C ALA A 127 0.24 -13.08 8.91
N ASP A 128 0.71 -11.83 8.79
CA ASP A 128 2.11 -11.46 8.59
C ASP A 128 2.81 -12.08 7.36
N LYS A 129 2.06 -12.47 6.31
CA LYS A 129 2.62 -13.04 5.06
C LYS A 129 1.89 -12.56 3.81
N TRP A 130 2.61 -11.91 2.90
CA TRP A 130 2.15 -11.69 1.52
C TRP A 130 2.11 -13.00 0.73
N ALA A 131 1.00 -13.29 0.03
CA ALA A 131 0.98 -14.33 -0.99
C ALA A 131 1.59 -13.77 -2.29
N ARG A 132 2.45 -14.55 -2.94
CA ARG A 132 2.98 -14.26 -4.28
C ARG A 132 2.25 -15.10 -5.32
#